data_AF-A0A0D2CAC4-F1
#
_entry.id   AF-A0A0D2CAC4-F1
#
_cell.length_a   1.000
_cell.length_b   1.000
_cell.length_c   1.000
_cell.angle_alpha   90.00
_cell.angle_beta   90.00
_cell.angle_gamma   90.00
#
_symmetry.space_group_name_H-M   'P 1'
#
loop_
_entity.id
_entity.type
_entity.pdbx_description
1 polymer ?
#
loop_
_entity_poly.entity_id
_entity_poly.type
_entity_poly.pdbx_seq_one_letter_code
_entity_poly.pdbx_strand_id
1 'polypeptide(L)'
;MAARALFPLVMVTGFSNKDMEWLDPLKFDAAYLHVTVFAAEVFMDRVLGRRYPNANQDATVHFLKGVHILRKRLLRGVENTKPSNPTIAVVLTLAVSALFMGEDETFKHHMMGLRRMVNLRGGIAAFQGNKLLTEIFRCDIGMAMQNGSEPIFFNDPLSEPFVSYPARELLTIRNGHGITDSQRHSETLLHKMDENLVEAWRVMQRFCSIVNLAVETQQMLSPGLLYDTMASVMYRLLHMSFDQGSVDEAVRLGLLGLTYHIFLQWQYLRLPYVYFPWVYKDCLLHSKLVDGASSQIMLWLLMVGAVSAFTTSDHPWLMVCLRKHMDKCQVKSWNRMREVLKSFMWVGLLHDKPGKEVFDSVLS
;
A
#
# COMPACT_ATOMS: atom_id res chain seq x y z
N MET A 1 8.72 17.14 6.45
CA MET A 1 7.49 16.67 7.11
C MET A 1 6.54 16.00 6.11
N ALA A 2 6.21 16.64 4.97
CA ALA A 2 5.34 16.07 3.93
C ALA A 2 5.82 14.74 3.32
N ALA A 3 7.12 14.58 3.00
CA ALA A 3 7.61 13.31 2.43
C ALA A 3 7.45 12.10 3.38
N ARG A 4 7.56 12.31 4.71
CA ARG A 4 7.29 11.27 5.72
C ARG A 4 5.81 10.91 5.77
N ALA A 5 4.92 11.87 5.53
CA ALA A 5 3.49 11.62 5.43
C ALA A 5 3.13 10.68 4.26
N LEU A 6 3.85 10.80 3.15
CA LEU A 6 3.51 10.14 1.89
C LEU A 6 4.25 8.83 1.66
N PHE A 7 5.42 8.64 2.25
CA PHE A 7 6.28 7.48 2.00
C PHE A 7 6.75 6.85 3.32
N PRO A 8 6.19 5.71 3.75
CA PRO A 8 6.53 5.10 5.04
C PRO A 8 8.03 4.81 5.20
N LEU A 9 8.67 4.31 4.14
CA LEU A 9 10.09 3.93 4.14
C LEU A 9 11.06 5.06 3.75
N VAL A 10 10.60 6.32 3.72
CA VAL A 10 11.42 7.48 3.30
C VAL A 10 12.76 7.63 4.02
N MET A 11 12.85 7.11 5.26
CA MET A 11 14.04 7.18 6.10
C MET A 11 15.17 6.24 5.63
N VAL A 12 14.83 5.21 4.86
CA VAL A 12 15.79 4.18 4.38
C VAL A 12 15.92 4.15 2.87
N THR A 13 15.19 5.00 2.14
CA THR A 13 15.29 5.14 0.68
C THR A 13 16.10 6.35 0.23
N GLY A 14 16.60 7.15 1.18
CA GLY A 14 17.42 8.32 0.87
C GLY A 14 16.67 9.35 0.03
N PHE A 15 15.54 9.84 0.53
CA PHE A 15 14.72 10.84 -0.17
C PHE A 15 15.56 12.07 -0.54
N SER A 16 15.72 12.28 -1.84
CA SER A 16 16.48 13.37 -2.43
C SER A 16 15.55 14.44 -3.01
N ASN A 17 16.07 15.63 -3.30
CA ASN A 17 15.28 16.64 -4.04
C ASN A 17 14.81 16.16 -5.42
N LYS A 18 15.51 15.18 -6.03
CA LYS A 18 15.05 14.53 -7.26
C LYS A 18 13.77 13.71 -7.05
N ASP A 19 13.47 13.29 -5.82
CA ASP A 19 12.22 12.58 -5.48
C ASP A 19 11.00 13.49 -5.39
N MET A 20 11.21 14.81 -5.48
CA MET A 20 10.17 15.83 -5.64
C MET A 20 10.03 16.31 -7.09
N GLU A 21 10.68 15.67 -8.08
CA GLU A 21 10.54 16.02 -9.51
C GLU A 21 9.09 15.99 -10.00
N TRP A 22 8.20 15.24 -9.35
CA TRP A 22 6.77 15.25 -9.65
C TRP A 22 6.09 16.60 -9.34
N LEU A 23 6.70 17.43 -8.48
CA LEU A 23 6.28 18.82 -8.21
C LEU A 23 6.90 19.83 -9.16
N ASP A 24 7.92 19.48 -9.95
CA ASP A 24 8.53 20.42 -10.89
C ASP A 24 7.54 21.04 -11.87
N PRO A 25 6.51 20.31 -12.37
CA PRO A 25 5.48 20.90 -13.20
C PRO A 25 4.71 22.05 -12.52
N LEU A 26 4.71 22.19 -11.18
CA LEU A 26 4.09 23.35 -10.52
C LEU A 26 4.72 24.68 -10.94
N LYS A 27 5.99 24.67 -11.38
CA LYS A 27 6.73 25.88 -11.78
C LYS A 27 6.29 26.41 -13.14
N PHE A 28 5.73 25.55 -14.01
CA PHE A 28 5.49 25.89 -15.42
C PHE A 28 4.14 25.42 -15.99
N ASP A 29 3.43 24.52 -15.31
CA ASP A 29 2.14 23.99 -15.75
C ASP A 29 0.99 24.56 -14.92
N ALA A 30 0.24 25.51 -15.51
CA ALA A 30 -0.86 26.18 -14.83
C ALA A 30 -2.03 25.24 -14.43
N ALA A 31 -2.31 24.19 -15.23
CA ALA A 31 -3.38 23.24 -14.87
C ALA A 31 -2.96 22.42 -13.65
N TYR A 32 -1.71 21.97 -13.64
CA TYR A 32 -1.16 21.19 -12.54
C TYR A 32 -1.09 22.01 -11.25
N LEU A 33 -0.65 23.27 -11.33
CA LEU A 33 -0.68 24.19 -10.19
C LEU A 33 -2.08 24.33 -9.61
N HIS A 34 -3.07 24.66 -10.44
CA HIS A 34 -4.43 24.87 -9.98
C HIS A 34 -5.05 23.62 -9.34
N VAL A 35 -4.91 22.46 -9.97
CA VAL A 35 -5.45 21.21 -9.42
C VAL A 35 -4.69 20.78 -8.15
N THR A 36 -3.38 21.02 -8.06
CA THR A 36 -2.62 20.67 -6.85
C THR A 36 -3.01 21.54 -5.66
N VAL A 37 -3.26 22.84 -5.87
CA VAL A 37 -3.78 23.72 -4.80
C VAL A 37 -5.14 23.23 -4.31
N PHE A 38 -6.04 22.88 -5.23
CA PHE A 38 -7.33 22.28 -4.86
C PHE A 38 -7.15 20.98 -4.05
N ALA A 39 -6.30 20.06 -4.52
CA ALA A 39 -6.04 18.79 -3.84
C ALA A 39 -5.42 18.98 -2.45
N ALA A 40 -4.54 19.97 -2.28
CA ALA A 40 -3.96 20.31 -1.00
C ALA A 40 -5.02 20.78 0.01
N GLU A 41 -5.99 21.58 -0.42
CA GLU A 41 -7.13 21.99 0.43
C GLU A 41 -8.00 20.78 0.80
N VAL A 42 -8.36 19.93 -0.17
CA VAL A 42 -9.12 18.69 0.08
C VAL A 42 -8.40 17.79 1.11
N PHE A 43 -7.08 17.64 0.96
CA PHE A 43 -6.26 16.86 1.87
C PHE A 43 -6.23 17.49 3.28
N MET A 44 -6.03 18.80 3.38
CA MET A 44 -6.00 19.52 4.65
C MET A 44 -7.34 19.42 5.39
N ASP A 45 -8.47 19.52 4.68
CA ASP A 45 -9.80 19.35 5.26
C ASP A 45 -9.98 17.97 5.88
N ARG A 46 -9.50 16.92 5.19
CA ARG A 46 -9.57 15.54 5.69
C ARG A 46 -8.62 15.26 6.85
N VAL A 47 -7.36 15.68 6.76
CA VAL A 47 -6.35 15.40 7.81
C VAL A 47 -6.62 16.20 9.07
N LEU A 48 -6.98 17.48 8.95
CA LEU A 48 -7.18 18.35 10.10
C LEU A 48 -8.60 18.32 10.64
N GLY A 49 -9.51 17.55 10.02
CA GLY A 49 -10.93 17.52 10.35
C GLY A 49 -11.59 18.90 10.25
N ARG A 50 -11.02 19.81 9.45
CA ARG A 50 -11.56 21.16 9.27
C ARG A 50 -12.89 21.03 8.53
N ARG A 51 -13.98 21.22 9.24
CA ARG A 51 -15.29 21.47 8.63
C ARG A 51 -15.41 22.98 8.42
N TYR A 52 -15.04 23.48 7.25
CA TYR A 52 -15.44 24.83 6.89
C TYR A 52 -16.97 24.90 6.86
N PRO A 53 -17.59 25.92 7.48
CA PRO A 53 -19.06 26.07 7.49
C PRO A 53 -19.65 26.27 6.09
N ASN A 54 -18.83 26.68 5.10
CA ASN A 54 -19.18 26.80 3.69
C ASN A 54 -18.13 26.07 2.83
N ALA A 55 -18.51 25.65 1.62
CA ALA A 55 -17.55 25.15 0.62
C ALA A 55 -16.41 26.17 0.43
N ASN A 56 -15.16 25.70 0.50
CA ASN A 56 -13.98 26.55 0.31
C ASN A 56 -13.99 27.14 -1.11
N GLN A 57 -14.45 28.38 -1.22
CA GLN A 57 -14.65 29.07 -2.49
C GLN A 57 -13.33 29.19 -3.27
N ASP A 58 -12.22 29.41 -2.56
CA ASP A 58 -10.89 29.51 -3.17
C ASP A 58 -10.47 28.16 -3.78
N ALA A 59 -10.66 27.05 -3.06
CA ALA A 59 -10.40 25.70 -3.58
C ALA A 59 -11.23 25.42 -4.84
N THR A 60 -12.50 25.85 -4.86
CA THR A 60 -13.39 25.69 -6.03
C THR A 60 -12.91 26.51 -7.22
N VAL A 61 -12.44 27.74 -7.01
CA VAL A 61 -11.86 28.57 -8.09
C VAL A 61 -10.65 27.87 -8.70
N HIS A 62 -9.77 27.31 -7.88
CA HIS A 62 -8.61 26.56 -8.34
C HIS A 62 -9.02 25.30 -9.11
N PHE A 63 -9.98 24.52 -8.61
CA PHE A 63 -10.55 23.38 -9.32
C PHE A 63 -11.06 23.76 -10.72
N LEU A 64 -11.94 24.77 -10.80
CA LEU A 64 -12.55 25.20 -12.06
C LEU A 64 -11.50 25.70 -13.07
N LYS A 65 -10.52 26.49 -12.63
CA LYS A 65 -9.42 26.95 -13.50
C LYS A 65 -8.58 25.78 -14.02
N GLY A 66 -8.22 24.85 -13.14
CA GLY A 66 -7.44 23.65 -13.49
C GLY A 66 -8.16 22.78 -14.54
N VAL A 67 -9.43 22.47 -14.29
CA VAL A 67 -10.27 21.68 -15.21
C VAL A 67 -10.49 22.41 -16.54
N HIS A 68 -10.68 23.73 -16.54
CA HIS A 68 -10.83 24.52 -17.76
C HIS A 68 -9.59 24.43 -18.66
N ILE A 69 -8.40 24.60 -18.07
CA ILE A 69 -7.14 24.50 -18.82
C ILE A 69 -6.94 23.06 -19.33
N LEU A 70 -7.22 22.06 -18.50
CA LEU A 70 -7.16 20.65 -18.90
C LEU A 70 -8.07 20.37 -20.11
N ARG A 71 -9.35 20.80 -20.06
CA ARG A 71 -10.29 20.64 -21.17
C ARG A 71 -9.77 21.28 -22.45
N LYS A 72 -9.24 22.51 -22.38
CA LYS A 72 -8.63 23.16 -23.56
C LYS A 72 -7.49 22.35 -24.16
N ARG A 73 -6.66 21.70 -23.34
CA ARG A 73 -5.55 20.84 -23.82
C ARG A 73 -6.07 19.58 -24.47
N LEU A 74 -7.03 18.90 -23.85
CA LEU A 74 -7.61 17.65 -24.37
C LEU A 74 -8.39 17.88 -25.67
N LEU A 75 -9.10 19.01 -25.80
CA LEU A 75 -9.82 19.39 -27.03
C LEU A 75 -8.90 19.83 -28.17
N ARG A 76 -7.71 20.37 -27.86
CA ARG A 76 -6.69 20.69 -28.88
C ARG A 76 -5.92 19.45 -29.35
N GLY A 77 -5.87 18.39 -28.54
CA GLY A 77 -5.10 17.17 -28.80
C GLY A 77 -5.71 16.21 -29.83
N VAL A 78 -6.70 16.64 -30.62
CA VAL A 78 -7.31 15.82 -31.69
C VAL A 78 -6.32 15.58 -32.85
N GLU A 79 -5.24 16.36 -32.93
CA GLU A 79 -4.14 16.17 -33.91
C GLU A 79 -2.92 15.50 -33.26
N ASN A 80 -2.89 14.17 -33.17
CA ASN A 80 -1.69 13.33 -32.95
C ASN A 80 -0.75 13.61 -31.75
N THR A 81 -1.05 14.56 -30.86
CA THR A 81 -0.20 14.85 -29.69
C THR A 81 -0.50 13.89 -28.55
N LYS A 82 0.46 13.02 -28.23
CA LYS A 82 0.41 12.14 -27.06
C LYS A 82 0.30 12.96 -25.76
N PRO A 83 -0.51 12.56 -24.76
CA PRO A 83 -0.61 13.27 -23.49
C PRO A 83 0.74 13.50 -22.81
N SER A 84 0.99 14.71 -22.31
CA SER A 84 2.21 15.04 -21.56
C SER A 84 2.16 14.53 -20.12
N ASN A 85 3.32 14.33 -19.47
CA ASN A 85 3.37 13.93 -18.05
C ASN A 85 2.58 14.90 -17.15
N PRO A 86 2.67 16.24 -17.29
CA PRO A 86 1.84 17.16 -16.51
C PRO A 86 0.34 16.96 -16.74
N THR A 87 -0.10 16.67 -17.97
CA THR A 87 -1.52 16.42 -18.25
C THR A 87 -2.01 15.16 -17.53
N ILE A 88 -1.23 14.09 -17.55
CA ILE A 88 -1.55 12.84 -16.83
C ILE A 88 -1.54 13.09 -15.31
N ALA A 89 -0.55 13.83 -14.80
CA ALA A 89 -0.45 14.18 -13.39
C ALA A 89 -1.64 15.02 -12.90
N VAL A 90 -2.17 15.94 -13.72
CA VAL A 90 -3.41 16.68 -13.42
C VAL A 90 -4.57 15.70 -13.20
N VAL A 91 -4.77 14.75 -14.13
CA VAL A 91 -5.87 13.78 -14.06
C VAL A 91 -5.71 12.85 -12.86
N LEU A 92 -4.49 12.40 -12.59
CA LEU A 92 -4.17 11.61 -11.39
C LEU A 92 -4.51 12.38 -10.10
N THR A 93 -4.15 13.66 -10.04
CA THR A 93 -4.41 14.50 -8.87
C THR A 93 -5.92 14.72 -8.67
N LEU A 94 -6.69 14.85 -9.75
CA LEU A 94 -8.16 14.88 -9.69
C LEU A 94 -8.74 13.54 -9.19
N ALA A 95 -8.20 12.41 -9.65
CA ALA A 95 -8.59 11.09 -9.14
C ALA A 95 -8.34 11.01 -7.63
N VAL A 96 -7.12 11.27 -7.16
CA VAL A 96 -6.78 11.27 -5.73
C VAL A 96 -7.66 12.20 -4.92
N SER A 97 -7.99 13.38 -5.45
CA SER A 97 -8.91 14.31 -4.78
C SER A 97 -10.31 13.70 -4.63
N ALA A 98 -10.86 13.10 -5.69
CA ALA A 98 -12.13 12.40 -5.66
C ALA A 98 -12.12 11.25 -4.65
N LEU A 99 -11.03 10.49 -4.58
CA LEU A 99 -10.81 9.45 -3.58
C LEU A 99 -10.94 10.03 -2.17
N PHE A 100 -10.21 11.11 -1.88
CA PHE A 100 -10.27 11.76 -0.58
C PHE A 100 -11.64 12.32 -0.25
N MET A 101 -12.40 12.78 -1.25
CA MET A 101 -13.78 13.23 -1.07
C MET A 101 -14.79 12.08 -0.87
N GLY A 102 -14.38 10.82 -1.10
CA GLY A 102 -15.26 9.65 -1.04
C GLY A 102 -16.15 9.50 -2.28
N GLU A 103 -15.74 10.11 -3.40
CA GLU A 103 -16.47 10.07 -4.66
C GLU A 103 -15.95 8.93 -5.55
N ASP A 104 -16.27 7.70 -5.17
CA ASP A 104 -15.73 6.49 -5.83
C ASP A 104 -16.03 6.44 -7.33
N GLU A 105 -17.22 6.85 -7.75
CA GLU A 105 -17.57 6.89 -9.18
C GLU A 105 -16.77 7.97 -9.92
N THR A 106 -16.60 9.16 -9.35
CA THR A 106 -15.75 10.22 -9.93
C THR A 106 -14.30 9.75 -10.05
N PHE A 107 -13.78 9.07 -9.02
CA PHE A 107 -12.46 8.45 -9.03
C PHE A 107 -12.31 7.46 -10.19
N LYS A 108 -13.25 6.51 -10.34
CA LYS A 108 -13.24 5.52 -11.42
C LYS A 108 -13.22 6.17 -12.80
N HIS A 109 -14.03 7.21 -13.00
CA HIS A 109 -14.05 7.95 -14.27
C HIS A 109 -12.70 8.60 -14.59
N HIS A 110 -12.06 9.24 -13.59
CA HIS A 110 -10.73 9.81 -13.78
C HIS A 110 -9.67 8.74 -14.08
N MET A 111 -9.69 7.62 -13.36
CA MET A 111 -8.72 6.54 -13.58
C MET A 111 -8.90 5.83 -14.92
N MET A 112 -10.14 5.63 -15.40
CA MET A 112 -10.40 5.15 -16.75
C MET A 112 -9.86 6.13 -17.82
N GLY A 113 -10.04 7.44 -17.60
CA GLY A 113 -9.47 8.47 -18.46
C GLY A 113 -7.93 8.41 -18.46
N LEU A 114 -7.33 8.23 -17.30
CA LEU A 114 -5.89 8.09 -17.12
C LEU A 114 -5.34 6.83 -17.81
N ARG A 115 -6.02 5.68 -17.70
CA ARG A 115 -5.69 4.45 -18.45
C ARG A 115 -5.66 4.71 -19.96
N ARG A 116 -6.66 5.41 -20.51
CA ARG A 116 -6.66 5.80 -21.92
C ARG A 116 -5.47 6.68 -22.28
N MET A 117 -5.10 7.63 -21.42
CA MET A 117 -3.93 8.49 -21.65
C MET A 117 -2.60 7.70 -21.63
N VAL A 118 -2.47 6.72 -20.74
CA VAL A 118 -1.32 5.80 -20.71
C VAL A 118 -1.24 5.00 -22.01
N ASN A 119 -2.36 4.46 -22.48
CA ASN A 119 -2.41 3.72 -23.74
C ASN A 119 -2.01 4.58 -24.94
N LEU A 120 -2.53 5.82 -25.04
CA LEU A 120 -2.14 6.78 -26.08
C LEU A 120 -0.64 7.12 -26.05
N ARG A 121 0.02 6.97 -24.90
CA ARG A 121 1.46 7.18 -24.74
C ARG A 121 2.32 5.98 -25.13
N GLY A 122 1.72 4.83 -25.42
CA GLY A 122 2.41 3.58 -25.71
C GLY A 122 2.36 2.56 -24.57
N GLY A 123 1.36 2.67 -23.69
CA GLY A 123 1.16 1.74 -22.57
C GLY A 123 2.13 1.97 -21.40
N ILE A 124 2.13 1.04 -20.44
CA ILE A 124 2.95 1.09 -19.22
C ILE A 124 4.45 1.22 -19.55
N ALA A 125 4.93 0.49 -20.56
CA ALA A 125 6.34 0.47 -20.96
C ALA A 125 6.87 1.88 -21.32
N ALA A 126 6.02 2.77 -21.85
CA ALA A 126 6.40 4.14 -22.17
C ALA A 126 6.68 5.02 -20.93
N PHE A 127 6.42 4.50 -19.74
CA PHE A 127 6.65 5.17 -18.45
C PHE A 127 7.72 4.46 -17.61
N GLN A 128 8.51 3.54 -18.18
CA GLN A 128 9.61 2.90 -17.45
C GLN A 128 10.57 3.95 -16.87
N GLY A 129 10.84 3.86 -15.56
CA GLY A 129 11.66 4.82 -14.82
C GLY A 129 10.96 6.15 -14.49
N ASN A 130 9.70 6.33 -14.87
CA ASN A 130 8.93 7.54 -14.57
C ASN A 130 8.14 7.38 -13.26
N LYS A 131 8.42 8.24 -12.28
CA LYS A 131 7.76 8.27 -10.96
C LYS A 131 6.24 8.45 -11.03
N LEU A 132 5.73 9.06 -12.11
CA LEU A 132 4.30 9.18 -12.33
C LEU A 132 3.61 7.81 -12.39
N LEU A 133 4.27 6.79 -12.94
CA LEU A 133 3.73 5.43 -13.01
C LEU A 133 3.55 4.82 -11.61
N THR A 134 4.51 5.06 -10.72
CA THR A 134 4.42 4.64 -9.32
C THR A 134 3.16 5.21 -8.67
N GLU A 135 2.92 6.51 -8.79
CA GLU A 135 1.75 7.14 -8.18
C GLU A 135 0.44 6.68 -8.80
N ILE A 136 0.42 6.38 -10.11
CA ILE A 136 -0.72 5.74 -10.78
C ILE A 136 -1.04 4.38 -10.13
N PHE A 137 -0.03 3.52 -9.97
CA PHE A 137 -0.21 2.20 -9.37
C PHE A 137 -0.63 2.27 -7.90
N ARG A 138 -0.07 3.21 -7.14
CA ARG A 138 -0.46 3.41 -5.73
C ARG A 138 -1.95 3.76 -5.61
N CYS A 139 -2.46 4.62 -6.51
CA CYS A 139 -3.86 4.99 -6.52
C CYS A 139 -4.76 3.81 -6.94
N ASP A 140 -4.37 3.09 -7.97
CA ASP A 140 -5.12 1.95 -8.51
C ASP A 140 -5.23 0.80 -7.49
N ILE A 141 -4.10 0.38 -6.92
CA ILE A 141 -4.04 -0.63 -5.86
C ILE A 141 -4.80 -0.15 -4.61
N GLY A 142 -4.59 1.12 -4.23
CA GLY A 142 -5.26 1.72 -3.09
C GLY A 142 -6.78 1.64 -3.20
N MET A 143 -7.35 1.98 -4.36
CA MET A 143 -8.79 1.89 -4.61
C MET A 143 -9.28 0.44 -4.52
N ALA A 144 -8.60 -0.49 -5.18
CA ALA A 144 -8.98 -1.90 -5.18
C ALA A 144 -9.07 -2.47 -3.76
N MET A 145 -8.12 -2.12 -2.89
CA MET A 145 -8.19 -2.48 -1.47
C MET A 145 -9.34 -1.79 -0.73
N GLN A 146 -9.69 -0.56 -1.09
CA GLN A 146 -10.65 0.25 -0.35
C GLN A 146 -12.11 -0.11 -0.60
N ASN A 147 -12.47 -0.55 -1.81
CA ASN A 147 -13.85 -0.88 -2.16
C ASN A 147 -14.02 -2.31 -2.72
N GLY A 148 -12.94 -3.08 -2.87
CA GLY A 148 -12.98 -4.43 -3.42
C GLY A 148 -13.14 -4.48 -4.94
N SER A 149 -12.94 -3.38 -5.66
CA SER A 149 -12.96 -3.39 -7.12
C SER A 149 -11.73 -4.07 -7.70
N GLU A 150 -11.86 -4.62 -8.91
CA GLU A 150 -10.70 -5.03 -9.68
C GLU A 150 -9.81 -3.82 -10.03
N PRO A 151 -8.48 -3.96 -10.01
CA PRO A 151 -7.58 -2.92 -10.47
C PRO A 151 -7.77 -2.60 -11.96
N ILE A 152 -7.50 -1.37 -12.38
CA ILE A 152 -7.63 -0.94 -13.79
C ILE A 152 -6.40 -1.35 -14.61
N PHE A 153 -5.24 -1.44 -13.97
CA PHE A 153 -4.01 -1.92 -14.58
C PHE A 153 -3.78 -3.40 -14.26
N PHE A 154 -3.19 -4.13 -15.20
CA PHE A 154 -2.95 -5.57 -15.13
C PHE A 154 -4.22 -6.42 -14.96
N ASN A 155 -5.39 -5.88 -15.32
CA ASN A 155 -6.68 -6.55 -15.20
C ASN A 155 -6.84 -7.77 -16.12
N ASP A 156 -6.07 -7.81 -17.20
CA ASP A 156 -5.93 -8.97 -18.07
C ASP A 156 -4.44 -9.35 -18.17
N PRO A 157 -3.98 -10.34 -17.38
CA PRO A 157 -2.59 -10.77 -17.37
C PRO A 157 -2.08 -11.31 -18.70
N LEU A 158 -2.98 -11.69 -19.64
CA LEU A 158 -2.58 -12.17 -20.97
C LEU A 158 -2.15 -11.02 -21.89
N SER A 159 -2.85 -9.88 -21.83
CA SER A 159 -2.52 -8.70 -22.63
C SER A 159 -1.56 -7.74 -21.93
N GLU A 160 -1.58 -7.71 -20.60
CA GLU A 160 -0.73 -6.86 -19.77
C GLU A 160 -0.14 -7.68 -18.61
N PRO A 161 0.99 -8.40 -18.84
CA PRO A 161 1.58 -9.25 -17.82
C PRO A 161 2.08 -8.44 -16.63
N PHE A 162 1.99 -9.04 -15.44
CA PHE A 162 2.48 -8.42 -14.21
C PHE A 162 3.96 -8.07 -14.27
N VAL A 163 4.33 -6.99 -13.57
CA VAL A 163 5.73 -6.63 -13.32
C VAL A 163 6.48 -7.84 -12.75
N SER A 164 7.62 -8.19 -13.33
CA SER A 164 8.47 -9.27 -12.83
C SER A 164 8.88 -9.02 -11.38
N TYR A 165 8.97 -10.09 -10.58
CA TYR A 165 9.54 -9.95 -9.24
C TYR A 165 10.99 -9.44 -9.32
N PRO A 166 11.43 -8.62 -8.34
CA PRO A 166 12.82 -8.18 -8.28
C PRO A 166 13.77 -9.37 -8.25
N ALA A 167 14.87 -9.26 -9.00
CA ALA A 167 15.89 -10.31 -9.08
C ALA A 167 16.41 -10.67 -7.67
N ARG A 168 16.66 -11.97 -7.44
CA ARG A 168 17.03 -12.48 -6.11
C ARG A 168 18.34 -11.87 -5.61
N GLU A 169 19.24 -11.52 -6.52
CA GLU A 169 20.53 -10.90 -6.27
C GLU A 169 20.38 -9.47 -5.73
N LEU A 170 19.37 -8.73 -6.22
CA LEU A 170 19.00 -7.41 -5.68
C LEU A 170 18.37 -7.53 -4.28
N LEU A 171 17.92 -8.74 -3.94
CA LEU A 171 17.31 -9.08 -2.66
C LEU A 171 18.28 -9.76 -1.67
N THR A 172 19.56 -9.87 -2.00
CA THR A 172 20.57 -10.47 -1.12
C THR A 172 21.59 -9.45 -0.66
N ILE A 173 21.60 -9.13 0.62
CA ILE A 173 22.81 -8.68 1.29
C ILE A 173 23.41 -9.93 1.95
N ARG A 174 24.60 -10.32 1.50
CA ARG A 174 25.31 -11.52 1.97
C ARG A 174 25.55 -11.40 3.47
N ASN A 175 24.92 -12.24 4.27
CA ASN A 175 25.47 -12.69 5.56
C ASN A 175 24.90 -14.07 5.91
N GLY A 176 25.80 -15.03 6.14
CA GLY A 176 25.48 -16.35 6.62
C GLY A 176 25.08 -16.29 8.09
N HIS A 177 23.86 -16.66 8.41
CA HIS A 177 23.45 -17.04 9.76
C HIS A 177 22.68 -18.35 9.64
N GLY A 178 23.08 -19.32 10.46
CA GLY A 178 22.57 -20.68 10.46
C GLY A 178 21.06 -20.75 10.70
N ILE A 179 20.48 -21.86 10.24
CA ILE A 179 19.05 -22.14 10.29
C ILE A 179 18.57 -22.08 11.75
N THR A 180 17.68 -21.13 12.06
CA THR A 180 17.05 -20.97 13.39
C THR A 180 15.71 -21.71 13.42
N ASP A 181 15.22 -22.12 14.60
CA ASP A 181 13.92 -22.82 14.75
C ASP A 181 12.72 -22.02 14.19
N SER A 182 12.85 -20.70 14.06
CA SER A 182 11.92 -19.80 13.38
C SER A 182 11.75 -20.08 11.88
N GLN A 183 12.80 -20.52 11.18
CA GLN A 183 12.71 -20.85 9.75
C GLN A 183 11.89 -22.12 9.50
N ARG A 184 11.99 -23.11 10.40
CA ARG A 184 11.26 -24.40 10.27
C ARG A 184 9.73 -24.24 10.31
N HIS A 185 9.24 -23.29 11.11
CA HIS A 185 7.80 -23.02 11.23
C HIS A 185 7.25 -22.33 9.96
N SER A 186 8.01 -21.39 9.40
CA SER A 186 7.68 -20.79 8.10
C SER A 186 7.73 -21.83 6.98
N GLU A 187 8.70 -22.74 6.97
CA GLU A 187 8.83 -23.77 5.94
C GLU A 187 7.64 -24.75 5.95
N THR A 188 7.20 -25.18 7.13
CA THR A 188 6.04 -26.10 7.27
C THR A 188 4.74 -25.45 6.77
N LEU A 189 4.56 -24.15 7.01
CA LEU A 189 3.43 -23.38 6.49
C LEU A 189 3.47 -23.32 4.96
N LEU A 190 4.63 -23.00 4.38
CA LEU A 190 4.80 -22.82 2.94
C LEU A 190 4.55 -24.10 2.13
N HIS A 191 4.79 -25.28 2.69
CA HIS A 191 4.56 -26.55 2.00
C HIS A 191 3.09 -26.86 1.70
N LYS A 192 2.14 -26.18 2.35
CA LYS A 192 0.70 -26.43 2.22
C LYS A 192 -0.05 -25.35 1.44
N MET A 193 0.64 -24.28 1.07
CA MET A 193 0.06 -23.09 0.43
C MET A 193 0.16 -23.17 -1.09
N ASP A 194 -0.73 -22.46 -1.78
CA ASP A 194 -0.64 -22.21 -3.22
C ASP A 194 0.75 -21.68 -3.65
N GLU A 195 1.26 -22.17 -4.78
CA GLU A 195 2.60 -21.84 -5.27
C GLU A 195 2.79 -20.35 -5.57
N ASN A 196 1.78 -19.67 -6.12
CA ASN A 196 1.86 -18.24 -6.42
C ASN A 196 1.91 -17.42 -5.14
N LEU A 197 1.14 -17.83 -4.13
CA LEU A 197 1.14 -17.19 -2.81
C LEU A 197 2.47 -17.41 -2.08
N VAL A 198 3.05 -18.61 -2.20
CA VAL A 198 4.40 -18.92 -1.67
C VAL A 198 5.46 -18.03 -2.32
N GLU A 199 5.36 -17.77 -3.63
CA GLU A 199 6.30 -16.89 -4.31
C GLU A 199 6.19 -15.45 -3.81
N ALA A 200 4.98 -14.91 -3.72
CA ALA A 200 4.71 -13.57 -3.18
C ALA A 200 5.21 -13.45 -1.72
N TRP A 201 4.96 -14.46 -0.89
CA TRP A 201 5.46 -14.55 0.47
C TRP A 201 6.99 -14.46 0.53
N ARG A 202 7.69 -15.26 -0.27
CA ARG A 202 9.17 -15.29 -0.29
C ARG A 202 9.77 -13.96 -0.74
N VAL A 203 9.15 -13.30 -1.72
CA VAL A 203 9.57 -11.96 -2.16
C VAL A 203 9.43 -10.95 -1.02
N MET A 204 8.27 -10.92 -0.34
CA MET A 204 8.06 -9.99 0.77
C MET A 204 8.90 -10.30 2.01
N GLN A 205 9.14 -11.57 2.31
CA GLN A 205 10.01 -11.99 3.41
C GLN A 205 11.45 -11.49 3.18
N ARG A 206 11.97 -11.67 1.96
CA ARG A 206 13.28 -11.12 1.57
C ARG A 206 13.30 -9.60 1.65
N PHE A 207 12.29 -8.94 1.10
CA PHE A 207 12.17 -7.48 1.15
C PHE A 207 12.18 -6.96 2.60
N CYS A 208 11.36 -7.52 3.50
CA CYS A 208 11.33 -7.12 4.91
C CYS A 208 12.70 -7.32 5.60
N SER A 209 13.40 -8.40 5.26
CA SER A 209 14.73 -8.70 5.80
C SER A 209 15.77 -7.67 5.36
N ILE A 210 15.76 -7.29 4.08
CA ILE A 210 16.62 -6.25 3.52
C ILE A 210 16.34 -4.90 4.15
N VAL A 211 15.07 -4.53 4.32
CA VAL A 211 14.70 -3.27 4.97
C VAL A 211 15.26 -3.21 6.38
N ASN A 212 15.07 -4.26 7.18
CA ASN A 212 15.61 -4.31 8.54
C ASN A 212 17.14 -4.23 8.54
N LEU A 213 17.81 -4.95 7.63
CA LEU A 213 19.27 -4.95 7.53
C LEU A 213 19.81 -3.60 7.06
N ALA A 214 19.13 -2.92 6.13
CA ALA A 214 19.48 -1.58 5.68
C ALA A 214 19.38 -0.57 6.83
N VAL A 215 18.37 -0.69 7.70
CA VAL A 215 18.27 0.10 8.94
C VAL A 215 19.46 -0.17 9.87
N GLU A 216 19.76 -1.46 10.12
CA GLU A 216 20.85 -1.87 11.02
C GLU A 216 22.23 -1.45 10.52
N THR A 217 22.45 -1.50 9.21
CA THR A 217 23.73 -1.15 8.56
C THR A 217 23.78 0.30 8.07
N GLN A 218 22.73 1.08 8.31
CA GLN A 218 22.58 2.46 7.82
C GLN A 218 22.76 2.60 6.30
N GLN A 219 22.38 1.58 5.54
CA GLN A 219 22.41 1.59 4.07
C GLN A 219 21.09 2.11 3.50
N MET A 220 21.18 2.72 2.31
CA MET A 220 20.01 3.20 1.59
C MET A 220 19.54 2.17 0.56
N LEU A 221 18.22 1.98 0.50
CA LEU A 221 17.54 1.17 -0.50
C LEU A 221 17.28 1.98 -1.76
N SER A 222 17.38 1.32 -2.91
CA SER A 222 16.96 1.92 -4.17
C SER A 222 15.44 2.17 -4.17
N PRO A 223 14.96 3.37 -4.51
CA PRO A 223 13.54 3.62 -4.69
C PRO A 223 12.87 2.68 -5.71
N GLY A 224 13.61 2.28 -6.76
CA GLY A 224 13.12 1.31 -7.75
C GLY A 224 12.77 -0.03 -7.14
N LEU A 225 13.58 -0.53 -6.19
CA LEU A 225 13.29 -1.79 -5.49
C LEU A 225 11.94 -1.74 -4.76
N LEU A 226 11.59 -0.60 -4.13
CA LEU A 226 10.30 -0.45 -3.46
C LEU A 226 9.15 -0.52 -4.46
N TYR A 227 9.27 0.22 -5.55
CA TYR A 227 8.20 0.33 -6.55
C TYR A 227 7.99 -0.98 -7.29
N ASP A 228 9.07 -1.64 -7.70
CA ASP A 228 9.03 -2.94 -8.36
C ASP A 228 8.45 -4.00 -7.42
N THR A 229 8.86 -4.01 -6.14
CA THR A 229 8.28 -4.93 -5.14
C THR A 229 6.79 -4.65 -4.93
N MET A 230 6.39 -3.39 -4.76
CA MET A 230 4.99 -3.00 -4.56
C MET A 230 4.12 -3.45 -5.73
N ALA A 231 4.47 -3.07 -6.96
CA ALA A 231 3.67 -3.40 -8.13
C ALA A 231 3.65 -4.92 -8.39
N SER A 232 4.80 -5.60 -8.33
CA SER A 232 4.87 -7.04 -8.59
C SER A 232 4.08 -7.87 -7.56
N VAL A 233 4.15 -7.52 -6.27
CA VAL A 233 3.47 -8.29 -5.22
C VAL A 233 1.99 -7.93 -5.13
N MET A 234 1.65 -6.64 -5.01
CA MET A 234 0.29 -6.23 -4.67
C MET A 234 -0.70 -6.52 -5.79
N TYR A 235 -0.34 -6.30 -7.06
CA TYR A 235 -1.23 -6.66 -8.17
C TYR A 235 -1.49 -8.16 -8.22
N ARG A 236 -0.49 -9.02 -8.02
CA ARG A 236 -0.69 -10.47 -7.98
C ARG A 236 -1.59 -10.90 -6.82
N LEU A 237 -1.37 -10.36 -5.61
CA LEU A 237 -2.22 -10.67 -4.45
C LEU A 237 -3.68 -10.24 -4.64
N LEU A 238 -3.92 -9.12 -5.34
CA LEU A 238 -5.26 -8.65 -5.66
C LEU A 238 -6.00 -9.53 -6.67
N HIS A 239 -5.27 -10.23 -7.54
CA HIS A 239 -5.85 -11.17 -8.52
C HIS A 239 -5.98 -12.60 -7.99
N MET A 240 -5.38 -12.91 -6.83
CA MET A 240 -5.56 -14.20 -6.18
C MET A 240 -6.86 -14.21 -5.36
N SER A 241 -7.53 -15.36 -5.36
CA SER A 241 -8.69 -15.64 -4.51
C SER A 241 -8.61 -17.06 -3.97
N PHE A 242 -8.83 -17.23 -2.67
CA PHE A 242 -8.85 -18.55 -2.03
C PHE A 242 -10.15 -18.75 -1.25
N ASP A 243 -10.37 -19.98 -0.77
CA ASP A 243 -11.55 -20.31 0.03
C ASP A 243 -11.62 -19.43 1.28
N GLN A 244 -12.81 -18.89 1.56
CA GLN A 244 -13.06 -18.07 2.74
C GLN A 244 -12.68 -18.81 4.02
N GLY A 245 -11.88 -18.15 4.86
CA GLY A 245 -11.36 -18.71 6.11
C GLY A 245 -10.29 -19.80 5.94
N SER A 246 -9.77 -20.03 4.73
CA SER A 246 -8.57 -20.85 4.54
C SER A 246 -7.32 -20.12 5.05
N VAL A 247 -6.26 -20.88 5.34
CA VAL A 247 -4.96 -20.31 5.72
C VAL A 247 -4.39 -19.48 4.57
N ASP A 248 -4.56 -19.94 3.32
CA ASP A 248 -4.11 -19.23 2.12
C ASP A 248 -4.80 -17.87 1.98
N GLU A 249 -6.12 -17.81 2.18
CA GLU A 249 -6.85 -16.54 2.14
C GLU A 249 -6.40 -15.59 3.26
N ALA A 250 -6.23 -16.12 4.47
CA ALA A 250 -5.75 -15.32 5.60
C ALA A 250 -4.34 -14.78 5.36
N VAL A 251 -3.44 -15.58 4.80
CA VAL A 251 -2.08 -15.17 4.44
C VAL A 251 -2.10 -14.16 3.29
N ARG A 252 -2.92 -14.35 2.25
CA ARG A 252 -3.10 -13.40 1.16
C ARG A 252 -3.56 -12.03 1.68
N LEU A 253 -4.59 -12.01 2.52
CA LEU A 253 -5.11 -10.78 3.14
C LEU A 253 -4.09 -10.16 4.10
N GLY A 254 -3.37 -10.98 4.88
CA GLY A 254 -2.28 -10.49 5.74
C GLY A 254 -1.13 -9.87 4.95
N LEU A 255 -0.73 -10.46 3.82
CA LEU A 255 0.25 -9.88 2.91
C LEU A 255 -0.26 -8.56 2.32
N LEU A 256 -1.54 -8.48 1.92
CA LEU A 256 -2.14 -7.23 1.46
C LEU A 256 -2.10 -6.14 2.55
N GLY A 257 -2.46 -6.46 3.79
CA GLY A 257 -2.40 -5.51 4.91
C GLY A 257 -0.98 -5.05 5.22
N LEU A 258 -0.03 -5.99 5.25
CA LEU A 258 1.39 -5.70 5.45
C LEU A 258 1.93 -4.79 4.34
N THR A 259 1.72 -5.15 3.07
CA THR A 259 2.21 -4.41 1.91
C THR A 259 1.55 -3.04 1.79
N TYR A 260 0.26 -2.92 2.12
CA TYR A 260 -0.42 -1.64 2.24
C TYR A 260 0.27 -0.72 3.26
N HIS A 261 0.54 -1.20 4.47
CA HIS A 261 1.23 -0.42 5.51
C HIS A 261 2.66 -0.02 5.09
N ILE A 262 3.37 -0.89 4.37
CA ILE A 262 4.74 -0.65 3.92
C ILE A 262 4.80 0.36 2.75
N PHE A 263 3.94 0.23 1.75
CA PHE A 263 4.06 0.94 0.48
C PHE A 263 3.03 2.04 0.27
N LEU A 264 1.80 1.84 0.74
CA LEU A 264 0.67 2.69 0.38
C LEU A 264 0.22 3.60 1.49
N GLN A 265 0.40 3.23 2.77
CA GLN A 265 -0.20 3.99 3.86
C GLN A 265 0.36 5.41 3.96
N TRP A 266 -0.55 6.38 3.87
CA TRP A 266 -0.25 7.77 4.14
C TRP A 266 -0.24 7.92 5.66
N GLN A 267 0.91 8.23 6.27
CA GLN A 267 1.12 8.13 7.73
C GLN A 267 0.10 8.92 8.57
N TYR A 268 -0.57 9.92 7.99
CA TYR A 268 -1.55 10.78 8.67
C TYR A 268 -2.96 10.73 8.09
N LEU A 269 -3.22 9.90 7.07
CA LEU A 269 -4.54 9.82 6.44
C LEU A 269 -5.09 8.41 6.57
N ARG A 270 -6.05 8.23 7.49
CA ARG A 270 -6.91 7.06 7.51
C ARG A 270 -8.16 7.39 6.71
N LEU A 271 -8.23 6.84 5.52
CA LEU A 271 -9.40 7.00 4.68
C LEU A 271 -10.56 6.16 5.25
N PRO A 272 -11.82 6.63 5.13
CA PRO A 272 -12.98 6.04 5.82
C PRO A 272 -13.46 4.71 5.22
N TYR A 273 -12.58 3.96 4.57
CA TYR A 273 -12.94 2.77 3.81
C TYR A 273 -13.06 1.53 4.70
N VAL A 274 -14.15 0.81 4.48
CA VAL A 274 -14.58 -0.30 5.33
C VAL A 274 -14.34 -1.68 4.73
N TYR A 275 -14.13 -1.77 3.40
CA TYR A 275 -14.10 -3.05 2.70
C TYR A 275 -12.96 -3.97 3.18
N PHE A 276 -11.70 -3.57 3.00
CA PHE A 276 -10.57 -4.43 3.36
C PHE A 276 -10.53 -4.78 4.86
N PRO A 277 -10.70 -3.83 5.81
CA PRO A 277 -10.80 -4.17 7.23
C PRO A 277 -11.93 -5.17 7.51
N TRP A 278 -13.08 -5.04 6.83
CA TRP A 278 -14.19 -5.97 6.99
C TRP A 278 -13.87 -7.36 6.47
N VAL A 279 -13.41 -7.50 5.21
CA VAL A 279 -13.05 -8.82 4.63
C VAL A 279 -11.96 -9.49 5.46
N TYR A 280 -10.97 -8.72 5.90
CA TYR A 280 -9.88 -9.26 6.69
C TYR A 280 -10.36 -9.76 8.06
N LYS A 281 -11.14 -8.96 8.77
CA LYS A 281 -11.75 -9.37 10.04
C LYS A 281 -12.63 -10.61 9.89
N ASP A 282 -13.48 -10.64 8.88
CA ASP A 282 -14.37 -11.76 8.60
C ASP A 282 -13.58 -13.06 8.38
N CYS A 283 -12.51 -13.01 7.58
CA CYS A 283 -11.59 -14.12 7.40
C CYS A 283 -10.92 -14.57 8.71
N LEU A 284 -10.45 -13.62 9.54
CA LEU A 284 -9.75 -13.92 10.80
C LEU A 284 -10.65 -14.57 11.86
N LEU A 285 -11.95 -14.29 11.82
CA LEU A 285 -12.94 -14.84 12.74
C LEU A 285 -13.55 -16.16 12.25
N HIS A 286 -13.24 -16.57 11.02
CA HIS A 286 -13.79 -17.78 10.42
C HIS A 286 -13.28 -19.04 11.12
N SER A 287 -14.19 -19.97 11.47
CA SER A 287 -13.88 -21.18 12.26
C SER A 287 -12.79 -22.05 11.63
N LYS A 288 -12.87 -22.30 10.31
CA LYS A 288 -11.84 -23.02 9.55
C LYS A 288 -10.42 -22.51 9.82
N LEU A 289 -10.23 -21.19 9.88
CA LEU A 289 -8.92 -20.59 10.15
C LEU A 289 -8.53 -20.78 11.61
N VAL A 290 -9.47 -20.47 12.52
CA VAL A 290 -9.25 -20.55 13.97
C VAL A 290 -8.81 -21.96 14.41
N ASP A 291 -9.33 -23.00 13.74
CA ASP A 291 -9.02 -24.39 14.02
C ASP A 291 -7.78 -24.90 13.24
N GLY A 292 -7.54 -24.38 12.03
CA GLY A 292 -6.47 -24.83 11.15
C GLY A 292 -5.12 -24.12 11.30
N ALA A 293 -5.12 -22.87 11.78
CA ALA A 293 -3.92 -22.04 11.84
C ALA A 293 -3.14 -22.21 13.16
N SER A 294 -1.81 -22.15 13.08
CA SER A 294 -0.97 -22.14 14.28
C SER A 294 -1.16 -20.85 15.08
N SER A 295 -0.96 -20.89 16.40
CA SER A 295 -1.11 -19.66 17.20
C SER A 295 -0.07 -18.60 16.87
N GLN A 296 1.11 -18.99 16.37
CA GLN A 296 2.14 -18.04 15.94
C GLN A 296 1.73 -17.27 14.68
N ILE A 297 1.18 -17.95 13.66
CA ILE A 297 0.71 -17.25 12.45
C ILE A 297 -0.52 -16.40 12.77
N MET A 298 -1.41 -16.85 13.66
CA MET A 298 -2.54 -16.05 14.12
C MET A 298 -2.08 -14.77 14.81
N LEU A 299 -1.05 -14.81 15.65
CA LEU A 299 -0.46 -13.60 16.23
C LEU A 299 0.06 -12.65 15.15
N TRP A 300 0.77 -13.18 14.14
CA TRP A 300 1.25 -12.37 13.04
C TRP A 300 0.11 -11.71 12.26
N LEU A 301 -0.91 -12.46 11.88
CA LEU A 301 -2.09 -11.96 11.16
C LEU A 301 -2.85 -10.88 11.95
N LEU A 302 -3.15 -11.16 13.23
CA LEU A 302 -3.86 -10.20 14.08
C LEU A 302 -3.05 -8.92 14.27
N MET A 303 -1.74 -9.01 14.49
CA MET A 303 -0.87 -7.84 14.65
C MET A 303 -0.72 -7.04 13.36
N VAL A 304 -0.62 -7.70 12.20
CA VAL A 304 -0.62 -7.02 10.89
C VAL A 304 -1.93 -6.27 10.69
N GLY A 305 -3.07 -6.91 10.93
CA GLY A 305 -4.38 -6.25 10.86
C GLY A 305 -4.48 -5.06 11.82
N ALA A 306 -3.98 -5.21 13.05
CA ALA A 306 -4.00 -4.16 14.07
C ALA A 306 -3.24 -2.90 13.66
N VAL A 307 -2.06 -3.05 13.04
CA VAL A 307 -1.23 -1.89 12.64
C VAL A 307 -1.64 -1.31 11.29
N SER A 308 -2.24 -2.10 10.40
CA SER A 308 -2.51 -1.70 9.01
C SER A 308 -3.96 -1.34 8.69
N ALA A 309 -4.95 -2.00 9.30
CA ALA A 309 -6.33 -1.98 8.81
C ALA A 309 -7.36 -1.63 9.90
N PHE A 310 -7.20 -2.19 11.10
CA PHE A 310 -8.21 -2.11 12.15
C PHE A 310 -8.20 -0.77 12.90
N THR A 311 -9.37 -0.40 13.41
CA THR A 311 -9.54 0.85 14.17
C THR A 311 -9.88 0.57 15.62
N THR A 312 -10.08 1.64 16.41
CA THR A 312 -10.44 1.50 17.82
C THR A 312 -11.76 0.77 18.04
N SER A 313 -12.70 0.82 17.07
CA SER A 313 -13.95 0.04 17.14
C SER A 313 -13.73 -1.46 17.04
N ASP A 314 -12.58 -1.90 16.52
CA ASP A 314 -12.22 -3.31 16.39
C ASP A 314 -11.44 -3.86 17.59
N HIS A 315 -11.00 -3.00 18.52
CA HIS A 315 -10.26 -3.44 19.69
C HIS A 315 -10.96 -4.52 20.53
N PRO A 316 -12.29 -4.48 20.79
CA PRO A 316 -12.91 -5.46 21.68
C PRO A 316 -12.70 -6.92 21.27
N TRP A 317 -12.88 -7.25 19.99
CA TRP A 317 -12.68 -8.63 19.51
C TRP A 317 -11.20 -8.94 19.30
N LEU A 318 -10.43 -7.97 18.79
CA LEU A 318 -9.01 -8.11 18.47
C LEU A 318 -8.20 -8.43 19.73
N MET A 319 -8.43 -7.71 20.83
CA MET A 319 -7.68 -7.92 22.08
C MET A 319 -7.99 -9.28 22.70
N VAL A 320 -9.22 -9.77 22.59
CA VAL A 320 -9.61 -11.11 23.05
C VAL A 320 -8.86 -12.18 22.26
N CYS A 321 -8.83 -12.07 20.93
CA CYS A 321 -8.10 -12.98 20.06
C CYS A 321 -6.59 -12.94 20.31
N LEU A 322 -6.00 -11.75 20.42
CA LEU A 322 -4.58 -11.58 20.71
C LEU A 322 -4.19 -12.23 22.04
N ARG A 323 -4.94 -11.96 23.11
CA ARG A 323 -4.69 -12.55 24.44
C ARG A 323 -4.70 -14.08 24.39
N LYS A 324 -5.73 -14.67 23.76
CA LYS A 324 -5.85 -16.13 23.57
C LYS A 324 -4.60 -16.74 22.92
N HIS A 325 -4.09 -16.14 21.85
CA HIS A 325 -2.93 -16.67 21.13
C HIS A 325 -1.60 -16.33 21.81
N MET A 326 -1.52 -15.21 22.53
CA MET A 326 -0.37 -14.85 23.38
C MET A 326 -0.18 -15.88 24.49
N ASP A 327 -1.26 -16.29 25.15
CA ASP A 327 -1.24 -17.31 26.21
C ASP A 327 -0.77 -18.67 25.66
N LYS A 328 -1.31 -19.09 24.50
CA LYS A 328 -0.89 -20.33 23.83
C LYS A 328 0.59 -20.32 23.43
N CYS A 329 1.11 -19.17 22.99
CA CYS A 329 2.51 -19.02 22.60
C CYS A 329 3.44 -18.61 23.75
N GLN A 330 2.91 -18.46 24.98
CA GLN A 330 3.65 -18.00 26.16
C GLN A 330 4.38 -16.66 25.93
N VAL A 331 3.75 -15.74 25.20
CA VAL A 331 4.30 -14.42 24.89
C VAL A 331 3.99 -13.46 26.04
N LYS A 332 4.97 -13.26 26.93
CA LYS A 332 4.84 -12.42 28.14
C LYS A 332 5.53 -11.06 28.05
N SER A 333 6.24 -10.79 26.96
CA SER A 333 6.96 -9.54 26.76
C SER A 333 6.93 -9.09 25.31
N TRP A 334 7.07 -7.79 25.08
CA TRP A 334 7.15 -7.23 23.73
C TRP A 334 8.32 -7.83 22.93
N ASN A 335 9.47 -8.08 23.56
CA ASN A 335 10.61 -8.71 22.89
C ASN A 335 10.24 -10.09 22.33
N ARG A 336 9.54 -10.91 23.14
CA ARG A 336 9.08 -12.21 22.69
C ARG A 336 8.01 -12.12 21.59
N MET A 337 7.11 -11.15 21.68
CA MET A 337 6.13 -10.89 20.61
C MET A 337 6.87 -10.54 19.31
N ARG A 338 7.82 -9.60 19.39
CA ARG A 338 8.62 -9.14 18.25
C ARG A 338 9.40 -10.28 17.60
N GLU A 339 9.96 -11.22 18.37
CA GLU A 339 10.61 -12.42 17.84
C GLU A 339 9.64 -13.27 16.99
N VAL A 340 8.42 -13.51 17.49
CA VAL A 340 7.38 -14.24 16.76
C VAL A 340 6.96 -13.49 15.49
N LEU A 341 6.79 -12.18 15.56
CA LEU A 341 6.42 -11.39 14.37
C LEU A 341 7.54 -11.39 13.32
N LYS A 342 8.80 -11.28 13.76
CA LYS A 342 9.98 -11.31 12.89
C LYS A 342 10.27 -12.69 12.29
N SER A 343 9.80 -13.79 12.89
CA SER A 343 9.97 -15.12 12.28
C SER A 343 9.17 -15.29 11.00
N PHE A 344 8.13 -14.46 10.79
CA PHE A 344 7.40 -14.37 9.53
C PHE A 344 7.89 -13.17 8.74
N MET A 345 7.30 -11.99 8.99
CA MET A 345 7.60 -10.72 8.33
C MET A 345 7.26 -9.56 9.27
N TRP A 346 8.27 -8.77 9.63
CA TRP A 346 8.05 -7.58 10.45
C TRP A 346 9.15 -6.55 10.20
N VAL A 347 8.78 -5.35 9.78
CA VAL A 347 9.71 -4.23 9.56
C VAL A 347 9.76 -3.39 10.82
N GLY A 348 10.84 -3.52 11.60
CA GLY A 348 10.93 -2.89 12.92
C GLY A 348 10.76 -1.37 12.87
N LEU A 349 11.35 -0.73 11.85
CA LEU A 349 11.25 0.72 11.62
C LEU A 349 9.80 1.22 11.53
N LEU A 350 8.92 0.44 10.91
CA LEU A 350 7.53 0.84 10.68
C LEU A 350 6.58 0.31 11.75
N HIS A 351 6.79 -0.92 12.18
CA HIS A 351 5.77 -1.67 12.91
C HIS A 351 6.05 -1.75 14.40
N ASP A 352 7.27 -1.54 14.89
CA ASP A 352 7.57 -1.75 16.31
C ASP A 352 6.79 -0.82 17.23
N LYS A 353 6.73 0.48 16.90
CA LYS A 353 6.02 1.46 17.71
C LYS A 353 4.51 1.17 17.76
N PRO A 354 3.77 1.14 16.62
CA PRO A 354 2.33 0.85 16.67
C PRO A 354 2.02 -0.56 17.18
N GLY A 355 2.86 -1.55 16.87
CA GLY A 355 2.70 -2.91 17.38
C GLY A 355 2.87 -3.00 18.90
N LYS A 356 3.82 -2.26 19.47
CA LYS A 356 4.00 -2.22 20.92
C LYS A 356 2.82 -1.55 21.61
N GLU A 357 2.28 -0.46 21.04
CA GLU A 357 1.08 0.20 21.57
C GLU A 357 -0.13 -0.77 21.63
N VAL A 358 -0.32 -1.58 20.59
CA VAL A 358 -1.34 -2.64 20.57
C VAL A 358 -1.04 -3.71 21.63
N PHE A 359 0.20 -4.17 21.72
CA PHE A 359 0.62 -5.20 22.69
C PHE A 359 0.39 -4.75 24.14
N ASP A 360 0.81 -3.52 24.47
CA ASP A 360 0.65 -2.96 25.82
C ASP A 360 -0.85 -2.82 26.18
N SER A 361 -1.71 -2.52 25.19
CA SER A 361 -3.17 -2.46 25.35
C SER A 361 -3.84 -3.82 25.59
N VAL A 362 -3.20 -4.93 25.22
CA VAL A 362 -3.69 -6.28 25.54
C VAL A 362 -3.41 -6.65 27.00
N LEU A 363 -2.33 -6.09 27.57
CA LEU A 363 -1.87 -6.38 28.93
C LEU A 363 -2.45 -5.46 30.01
N SER A 364 -2.96 -4.28 29.62
CA SER A 364 -3.82 -3.44 30.46
C SER A 364 -5.18 -4.07 30.67
#